data_AF-A0A1G6DCE1-F1
#
_entry.id   AF-A0A1G6DCE1-F1
#
_cell.length_a   1.000
_cell.length_b   1.000
_cell.length_c   1.000
_cell.angle_alpha   90.00
_cell.angle_beta   90.00
_cell.angle_gamma   90.00
#
_symmetry.space_group_name_H-M   'P 1'
#
loop_
_entity.id
_entity.type
_entity.pdbx_description
1 polymer ?
#
loop_
_entity_poly.entity_id
_entity_poly.type
_entity_poly.pdbx_seq_one_letter_code
_entity_poly.pdbx_strand_id
1 'polypeptide(L)'
;GVSDGVGVCESGHRFYTNRLKRQGRNWTKSGAESMVILMTAQRNGLFELYYRNSYPFKAFSPEIKINMRKLLQKGQHDQHIIPSATIPLNGATSSPIGQMKKWI
;
A
#
# COMPACT_ATOMS: atom_id res chain seq x y z
N GLY A 1 32.71 24.49 1.22
CA GLY A 1 31.27 24.48 1.51
C GLY A 1 31.09 24.66 3.00
N VAL A 2 30.08 25.42 3.43
CA VAL A 2 29.85 25.75 4.84
C VAL A 2 29.70 24.47 5.66
N SER A 3 30.65 24.22 6.56
CA SER A 3 30.72 23.00 7.39
C SER A 3 29.91 23.11 8.68
N ASP A 4 29.58 24.33 9.11
CA ASP A 4 29.00 24.58 10.43
C ASP A 4 27.85 25.59 10.38
N GLY A 5 26.84 25.33 11.22
CA GLY A 5 25.68 26.20 11.39
C GLY A 5 24.34 25.46 11.24
N VAL A 6 23.27 26.15 11.63
CA VAL A 6 21.89 25.63 11.63
C VAL A 6 21.47 25.09 10.26
N GLY A 7 21.98 25.66 9.17
CA GLY A 7 21.71 25.21 7.81
C GLY A 7 22.21 23.78 7.49
N VAL A 8 23.28 23.33 8.13
CA VAL A 8 23.81 21.96 7.96
C VAL A 8 22.90 20.96 8.68
N CYS A 9 22.50 21.27 9.91
CA CYS A 9 21.55 20.48 10.69
C CYS A 9 20.18 20.39 10.01
N GLU A 10 19.66 21.52 9.55
CA GLU A 10 18.35 21.61 8.89
C GLU A 10 18.34 20.86 7.55
N SER A 11 19.38 21.01 6.73
CA SER A 11 19.51 20.28 5.47
C SER A 11 19.65 18.77 5.71
N GLY A 12 20.40 18.39 6.75
CA GLY A 12 20.57 16.99 7.14
C GLY A 12 19.27 16.33 7.58
N HIS A 13 18.44 17.02 8.35
CA HIS A 13 17.15 16.55 8.83
C HIS A 13 16.10 16.50 7.70
N ARG A 14 16.06 17.50 6.82
CA ARG A 14 15.12 17.58 5.67
C ARG A 14 15.20 16.37 4.74
N PHE A 15 16.41 15.84 4.56
CA PHE A 15 16.62 14.63 3.78
C PHE A 15 15.68 13.50 4.24
N TYR A 16 15.57 13.30 5.56
CA TYR A 16 14.71 12.32 6.23
C TYR A 16 13.24 12.74 6.27
N THR A 17 12.95 13.93 6.77
CA THR A 17 11.56 14.31 7.05
C THR A 17 10.69 14.43 5.83
N ASN A 18 11.21 14.88 4.69
CA ASN A 18 10.36 15.06 3.51
C ASN A 18 9.81 13.73 2.98
N ARG A 19 10.51 12.62 3.24
CA ARG A 19 10.13 11.27 2.80
C ARG A 19 9.32 10.50 3.84
N LEU A 20 9.48 10.88 5.12
CA LEU A 20 8.75 10.27 6.23
C LEU A 20 7.48 11.04 6.62
N LYS A 21 7.37 12.33 6.24
CA LYS A 21 6.17 13.14 6.48
C LYS A 21 4.97 12.54 5.76
N ARG A 22 3.87 12.42 6.49
CA ARG A 22 2.62 11.79 6.09
C ARG A 22 1.90 12.72 5.10
N GLN A 23 1.97 12.45 3.80
CA GLN A 23 1.08 13.09 2.80
C GLN A 23 -0.31 12.42 2.84
N GLY A 24 -1.00 12.49 3.98
CA GLY A 24 -2.30 11.84 4.17
C GLY A 24 -2.26 10.30 4.25
N ARG A 25 -1.07 9.70 4.31
CA ARG A 25 -0.84 8.26 4.49
C ARG A 25 0.15 8.00 5.63
N ASN A 26 -0.09 6.92 6.37
CA ASN A 26 0.67 6.58 7.57
C ASN A 26 1.63 5.44 7.26
N TRP A 27 2.89 5.57 7.68
CA TRP A 27 3.82 4.44 7.69
C TRP A 27 3.49 3.52 8.86
N THR A 28 3.56 2.21 8.64
CA THR A 28 3.73 1.26 9.74
C THR A 28 5.12 1.47 10.35
N LYS A 29 5.31 1.07 11.61
CA LYS A 29 6.61 1.17 12.29
C LYS A 29 7.72 0.50 11.46
N SER A 30 7.48 -0.73 11.00
CA SER A 30 8.42 -1.47 10.15
C SER A 30 8.70 -0.79 8.81
N GLY A 31 7.68 -0.17 8.19
CA GLY A 31 7.83 0.57 6.94
C GLY A 31 8.71 1.81 7.12
N ALA A 32 8.49 2.57 8.20
CA ALA A 32 9.30 3.74 8.53
C ALA A 32 10.76 3.35 8.82
N GLU A 33 11.00 2.30 9.60
CA GLU A 33 12.34 1.78 9.88
C GLU A 33 13.07 1.37 8.61
N SER A 34 12.40 0.63 7.73
CA SER A 34 12.95 0.20 6.44
C SER A 34 13.32 1.39 5.55
N MET A 35 12.46 2.42 5.52
CA MET A 35 12.69 3.64 4.75
C MET A 35 13.91 4.41 5.29
N VAL A 36 14.05 4.54 6.60
CA VAL A 36 15.21 5.20 7.23
C VAL A 36 16.50 4.47 6.90
N ILE A 37 16.51 3.13 6.91
CA ILE A 37 17.67 2.32 6.56
C ILE A 37 18.09 2.59 5.10
N LEU A 38 17.13 2.53 4.15
CA LEU A 38 17.39 2.82 2.74
C LEU A 38 18.00 4.21 2.52
N MET A 39 17.40 5.21 3.15
CA MET A 39 17.84 6.60 3.05
C MET A 39 19.24 6.80 3.62
N THR A 40 19.53 6.17 4.76
CA THR A 40 20.85 6.24 5.39
C THR A 40 21.91 5.54 4.55
N ALA A 41 21.59 4.36 3.99
CA ALA A 41 22.48 3.66 3.07
C ALA A 41 22.76 4.50 1.81
N GLN A 42 21.75 5.17 1.27
CA GLN A 42 21.92 6.07 0.11
C GLN A 42 22.80 7.28 0.46
N ARG A 43 22.57 7.92 1.61
CA ARG A 43 23.37 9.07 2.06
C ARG A 43 24.84 8.72 2.28
N ASN A 44 25.11 7.51 2.74
CA ASN A 44 26.46 7.02 2.99
C ASN A 44 27.11 6.35 1.76
N GLY A 45 26.41 6.27 0.61
CA GLY A 45 26.91 5.57 -0.57
C GLY A 45 27.03 4.05 -0.43
N LEU A 46 26.41 3.45 0.61
CA LEU A 46 26.49 2.02 0.95
C LEU A 46 25.33 1.22 0.38
N PHE A 47 24.36 1.87 -0.26
CA PHE A 47 23.15 1.22 -0.76
C PHE A 47 23.45 0.05 -1.71
N GLU A 48 24.33 0.26 -2.69
CA GLU A 48 24.65 -0.77 -3.69
C GLU A 48 25.34 -1.99 -3.07
N LEU A 49 26.25 -1.75 -2.10
CA LEU A 49 26.91 -2.81 -1.35
C LEU A 49 25.88 -3.66 -0.58
N TYR A 50 24.99 -3.03 0.18
CA TYR A 50 23.95 -3.74 0.92
C TYR A 50 22.98 -4.47 -0.01
N TYR A 51 22.57 -3.84 -1.11
CA TYR A 51 21.68 -4.45 -2.09
C TYR A 51 22.29 -5.72 -2.70
N ARG A 52 23.54 -5.66 -3.16
CA ARG A 52 24.26 -6.80 -3.75
C ARG A 52 24.52 -7.92 -2.74
N ASN A 53 24.79 -7.58 -1.48
CA ASN A 53 24.97 -8.57 -0.42
C ASN A 53 23.67 -9.31 -0.08
N SER A 54 22.54 -8.61 -0.04
CA SER A 54 21.24 -9.23 0.25
C SER A 54 20.66 -9.99 -0.94
N TYR A 55 20.87 -9.50 -2.16
CA TYR A 55 20.39 -10.10 -3.40
C TYR A 55 21.58 -10.37 -4.32
N PRO A 56 22.34 -11.44 -4.08
CA PRO A 56 23.44 -11.80 -4.96
C PRO A 56 22.90 -12.01 -6.38
N PHE A 57 23.66 -11.54 -7.37
CA PHE A 57 23.30 -11.70 -8.77
C PHE A 57 23.07 -13.19 -9.06
N LYS A 58 21.83 -13.53 -9.40
CA LYS A 58 21.46 -14.84 -9.89
C LYS A 58 21.28 -14.72 -11.39
N ALA A 59 22.11 -15.44 -12.15
CA ALA A 59 21.91 -15.54 -13.59
C ALA A 59 20.47 -16.01 -13.86
N PHE A 60 19.80 -15.34 -14.79
CA PHE A 60 18.46 -15.72 -15.21
C PHE A 60 18.55 -17.14 -15.80
N SER A 61 18.06 -18.13 -15.07
CA SER A 61 17.97 -19.51 -15.57
C SER A 61 16.77 -19.58 -16.51
N PRO A 62 16.96 -19.79 -17.82
CA PRO A 62 15.87 -19.77 -18.79
C PRO A 62 14.88 -20.94 -18.62
N GLU A 63 15.23 -21.97 -17.85
CA GLU A 63 14.34 -23.07 -17.51
C GLU A 63 13.30 -22.68 -16.46
N ILE A 64 12.40 -21.78 -16.84
CA ILE A 64 11.16 -21.59 -16.10
C ILE A 64 10.26 -22.77 -16.45
N LYS A 65 10.23 -23.80 -15.60
CA LYS A 65 9.24 -24.89 -15.69
C LYS A 65 7.87 -24.34 -15.31
N ILE A 66 7.18 -23.69 -16.26
CA ILE A 66 5.83 -23.18 -16.05
C ILE A 66 4.84 -24.34 -16.20
N ASN A 67 4.14 -24.66 -15.12
CA ASN A 67 2.99 -25.55 -15.20
C ASN A 67 1.78 -24.75 -15.72
N MET A 68 1.64 -24.69 -17.04
CA MET A 68 0.57 -23.94 -17.73
C MET A 68 -0.83 -24.37 -17.27
N ARG A 69 -1.02 -25.64 -16.93
CA ARG A 69 -2.31 -26.16 -16.42
C ARG A 69 -2.70 -25.50 -15.10
N LYS A 70 -1.75 -25.35 -14.17
CA LYS A 70 -1.98 -24.68 -12.88
C LYS A 70 -2.23 -23.19 -13.06
N LEU A 71 -1.53 -22.55 -13.99
CA LEU A 71 -1.63 -21.11 -14.25
C LEU A 71 -2.96 -20.72 -14.93
N LEU A 72 -3.44 -21.56 -15.84
CA LEU A 72 -4.71 -21.38 -16.54
C LEU A 72 -5.92 -21.96 -15.78
N GLN A 73 -5.69 -22.61 -14.64
CA GLN A 73 -6.78 -23.14 -13.84
C GLN A 73 -7.59 -21.97 -13.29
N LYS A 74 -8.79 -21.76 -13.84
CA LYS A 74 -9.73 -20.75 -13.35
C LYS A 74 -9.99 -21.05 -11.88
N GLY A 75 -9.64 -20.11 -11.00
CA GLY A 75 -9.99 -20.20 -9.59
C GLY A 75 -11.50 -20.39 -9.45
N GLN A 76 -11.91 -21.17 -8.45
CA GLN A 76 -13.33 -21.22 -8.06
C GLN A 76 -13.73 -19.79 -7.71
N HIS A 77 -14.61 -19.20 -8.51
CA HIS A 77 -15.15 -17.89 -8.22
C HIS A 77 -16.32 -18.10 -7.27
N ASP A 78 -16.13 -17.77 -6.00
CA ASP A 78 -17.24 -17.64 -5.08
C ASP A 78 -18.10 -16.48 -5.56
N GLN A 79 -19.30 -16.80 -6.05
CA GLN A 79 -20.28 -15.79 -6.39
C GLN A 79 -20.63 -15.02 -5.13
N HIS A 80 -20.27 -13.74 -5.09
CA HIS A 80 -20.77 -12.85 -4.04
C HIS A 80 -22.28 -12.67 -4.25
N ILE A 81 -23.08 -13.43 -3.49
CA ILE A 81 -24.52 -13.15 -3.38
C ILE A 81 -24.64 -11.85 -2.59
N ILE A 82 -25.02 -10.77 -3.27
CA ILE A 82 -25.34 -9.51 -2.60
C ILE A 82 -26.70 -9.72 -1.91
N PRO A 83 -26.77 -9.71 -0.57
CA PRO A 83 -28.06 -9.76 0.11
C PRO A 83 -28.85 -8.50 -0.24
N SER A 84 -30.02 -8.66 -0.85
CA SER A 84 -30.96 -7.56 -1.07
C SER A 84 -31.49 -7.09 0.28
N ALA A 85 -31.08 -5.90 0.72
CA ALA A 85 -31.62 -5.28 1.92
C ALA A 85 -32.91 -4.52 1.59
N THR A 86 -33.99 -4.84 2.30
CA THR A 86 -35.25 -4.08 2.24
C THR A 86 -35.35 -3.21 3.48
N ILE A 87 -35.55 -1.90 3.30
CA ILE A 87 -35.81 -1.00 4.43
C ILE A 87 -37.28 -1.20 4.88
N PRO A 88 -37.53 -1.67 6.11
CA PRO A 88 -38.89 -1.78 6.62
C PRO A 88 -39.47 -0.38 6.83
N LEU A 89 -40.70 -0.17 6.37
CA LEU A 89 -41.42 1.07 6.62
C LEU A 89 -42.10 0.95 7.98
N ASN A 90 -41.46 1.47 9.02
CA ASN A 90 -42.01 1.49 10.39
C ASN A 90 -42.91 2.73 10.61
N GLY A 91 -43.79 3.04 9.66
CA GLY A 91 -44.66 4.21 9.69
C GLY A 91 -46.06 3.91 9.15
N ALA A 92 -47.03 4.78 9.44
CA ALA A 92 -48.42 4.57 9.03
C ALA A 92 -48.55 4.49 7.49
N THR A 93 -49.18 3.43 7.00
CA THR A 93 -49.45 3.18 5.56
C THR A 93 -50.43 4.17 4.93
N SER A 94 -51.10 4.97 5.75
CA SER A 94 -51.96 6.08 5.34
C SER A 94 -51.20 7.37 5.03
N SER A 95 -49.92 7.48 5.41
CA SER A 95 -49.10 8.65 5.07
C SER A 95 -48.80 8.72 3.57
N PRO A 96 -48.52 9.92 3.01
CA PRO A 96 -48.17 10.07 1.60
C PRO A 96 -47.00 9.17 1.16
N ILE A 97 -45.99 9.02 2.03
CA ILE A 97 -44.83 8.15 1.77
C ILE A 97 -45.16 6.65 1.86
N GLY A 98 -46.13 6.29 2.71
CA GLY A 98 -46.60 4.91 2.87
C GLY A 98 -47.48 4.42 1.71
N GLN A 99 -48.28 5.31 1.09
CA GLN A 99 -49.04 4.98 -0.11
C GLN A 99 -48.14 4.80 -1.34
N MET A 100 -47.07 5.60 -1.44
CA MET A 100 -46.12 5.52 -2.56
C MET A 100 -45.40 4.16 -2.63
N LYS A 101 -45.10 3.53 -1.48
CA LYS A 101 -44.50 2.19 -1.41
C LYS A 101 -45.40 1.07 -1.97
N LYS A 102 -46.73 1.25 -2.07
CA LYS A 102 -47.61 0.20 -2.64
C LYS A 102 -47.40 0.00 -4.14
N TRP A 103 -46.79 0.97 -4.81
CA TRP A 103 -46.62 1.02 -6.27
C TRP A 103 -45.17 0.81 -6.72
N ILE A 104 -44.26 0.52 -5.78
CA ILE A 104 -42.84 0.23 -5.99
C ILE A 104 -42.57 -1.18 -5.48
#